data_AF-A0A820QC18-F1
#
_entry.id   AF-A0A820QC18-F1
#
_cell.length_a   1.000
_cell.length_b   1.000
_cell.length_c   1.000
_cell.angle_alpha   90.00
_cell.angle_beta   90.00
_cell.angle_gamma   90.00
#
_symmetry.space_group_name_H-M   'P 1'
#
loop_
_entity.id
_entity.type
_entity.pdbx_description
1 polymer ?
#
loop_
_entity_poly.entity_id
_entity_poly.type
_entity_poly.pdbx_seq_one_letter_code
_entity_poly.pdbx_strand_id
1 'polypeptide(L)'
;MLNLEEVTLCISVVRTESTYIDGKQLYDEVFNNMSQLKKFIFNIHTHIMNYRIEISPPSNDVIQNSLIRRGIQSFGIFADNKLINNRSNCNIYSLPYQFDDFLFMTSCFQGGKFDKVRLLLMRDTRSVEHKLFQIISQDFLFLQQLTIFNLQPQENKQHHSSTLIRFNHLFKLNIINAHSDYAIQFFSYKNICLPSLTHIIIEYKTLTSVTNDFTNDRTRLNCSKIKFLLTCELLVRSPNFDSYFPSL
;
A
#
# COMPACT_ATOMS: atom_id res chain seq x y z
N MET A 1 19.82 -31.81 10.87
CA MET A 1 19.22 -31.02 9.78
C MET A 1 17.72 -31.06 9.94
N LEU A 2 17.04 -29.93 9.83
CA LEU A 2 15.57 -29.87 9.87
C LEU A 2 15.03 -30.37 8.53
N ASN A 3 14.24 -31.45 8.56
CA ASN A 3 13.57 -32.02 7.38
C ASN A 3 12.32 -31.20 7.03
N LEU A 4 12.50 -29.91 6.72
CA LEU A 4 11.41 -29.02 6.35
C LEU A 4 11.18 -29.09 4.83
N GLU A 5 10.01 -29.57 4.42
CA GLU A 5 9.61 -29.62 3.01
C GLU A 5 8.90 -28.33 2.55
N GLU A 6 8.25 -27.62 3.47
CA GLU A 6 7.56 -26.36 3.19
C GLU A 6 7.96 -25.29 4.20
N VAL A 7 8.23 -24.07 3.71
CA VAL A 7 8.47 -22.89 4.55
C VAL A 7 7.68 -21.72 4.00
N THR A 8 6.99 -21.03 4.91
CA THR A 8 6.36 -19.73 4.66
C THR A 8 7.11 -18.68 5.48
N LEU A 9 7.69 -17.69 4.82
CA LEU A 9 8.50 -16.64 5.42
C LEU A 9 7.88 -15.26 5.15
N CYS A 10 7.51 -14.53 6.20
CA CYS A 10 7.16 -13.12 6.09
C CYS A 10 8.08 -12.33 7.00
N ILE A 11 8.93 -11.48 6.42
CA ILE A 11 9.89 -10.68 7.20
C ILE A 11 9.98 -9.25 6.68
N SER A 12 10.18 -8.32 7.61
CA SER A 12 10.58 -6.95 7.33
C SER A 12 11.88 -6.66 8.06
N VAL A 13 12.89 -6.23 7.32
CA VAL A 13 14.25 -6.03 7.82
C VAL A 13 14.70 -4.61 7.53
N VAL A 14 15.24 -3.94 8.54
CA VAL A 14 15.91 -2.64 8.38
C VAL A 14 17.41 -2.87 8.31
N ARG A 15 18.07 -2.32 7.29
CA ARG A 15 19.51 -2.43 7.07
C ARG A 15 20.15 -1.05 7.02
N THR A 16 21.29 -0.91 7.69
CA THR A 16 22.15 0.28 7.57
C THR A 16 23.11 0.18 6.39
N GLU A 17 23.34 -1.03 5.90
CA GLU A 17 24.11 -1.30 4.69
C GLU A 17 23.26 -1.05 3.44
N SER A 18 23.91 -0.65 2.34
CA SER A 18 23.28 -0.34 1.06
C SER A 18 22.90 -1.59 0.23
N THR A 19 22.53 -2.69 0.88
CA THR A 19 22.21 -3.97 0.25
C THR A 19 20.81 -4.45 0.59
N TYR A 20 20.05 -4.84 -0.43
CA TYR A 20 18.78 -5.54 -0.22
C TYR A 20 19.01 -7.03 0.00
N ILE A 21 18.04 -7.71 0.61
CA ILE A 21 17.96 -9.17 0.54
C ILE A 21 17.71 -9.53 -0.93
N ASP A 22 18.60 -10.32 -1.52
CA ASP A 22 18.54 -10.73 -2.91
C ASP A 22 18.58 -12.27 -3.05
N GLY A 23 18.63 -12.76 -4.29
CA GLY A 23 18.67 -14.20 -4.55
C GLY A 23 19.92 -14.90 -4.01
N LYS A 24 21.07 -14.23 -3.94
CA LYS A 24 22.28 -14.79 -3.35
C LYS A 24 22.08 -15.03 -1.86
N GLN A 25 21.61 -14.02 -1.12
CA GLN A 25 21.41 -14.18 0.31
C GLN A 25 20.36 -15.26 0.63
N LEU A 26 19.24 -15.28 -0.11
CA LEU A 26 18.24 -16.34 0.06
C LEU A 26 18.80 -17.72 -0.21
N TYR A 27 19.67 -17.85 -1.22
CA TYR A 27 20.34 -19.12 -1.49
C TYR A 27 21.25 -19.55 -0.33
N ASP A 28 22.13 -18.66 0.11
CA ASP A 28 23.15 -18.98 1.11
C ASP A 28 22.51 -19.26 2.49
N GLU A 29 21.45 -18.54 2.86
CA GLU A 29 20.81 -18.63 4.18
C GLU A 29 19.67 -19.66 4.24
N VAL A 30 18.92 -19.85 3.14
CA VAL A 30 17.74 -20.74 3.12
C VAL A 30 18.01 -21.98 2.28
N PHE A 31 18.20 -21.84 0.97
CA PHE A 31 18.19 -22.99 0.05
C PHE A 31 19.38 -23.93 0.27
N ASN A 32 20.56 -23.40 0.62
CA ASN A 32 21.75 -24.20 0.89
C ASN A 32 21.60 -25.04 2.18
N ASN A 33 20.81 -24.56 3.15
CA ASN A 33 20.62 -25.21 4.45
C ASN A 33 19.37 -26.11 4.50
N MET A 34 18.46 -25.95 3.53
CA MET A 34 17.18 -26.66 3.47
C MET A 34 17.06 -27.48 2.18
N SER A 35 17.92 -28.47 2.01
CA SER A 35 17.99 -29.29 0.77
C SER A 35 16.72 -30.09 0.45
N GLN A 36 15.84 -30.30 1.44
CA GLN A 36 14.54 -30.98 1.28
C GLN A 36 13.38 -30.01 0.99
N LEU A 37 13.64 -28.70 0.91
CA LEU A 37 12.61 -27.70 0.70
C LEU A 37 12.00 -27.83 -0.70
N LYS A 38 10.76 -28.30 -0.75
CA LYS A 38 9.96 -28.42 -1.98
C LYS A 38 9.18 -27.15 -2.29
N LYS A 39 8.83 -26.39 -1.24
CA LYS A 39 8.00 -25.20 -1.37
C LYS A 39 8.47 -24.09 -0.45
N PHE A 40 8.77 -22.94 -1.04
CA PHE A 40 9.17 -21.75 -0.32
C PHE A 40 8.26 -20.59 -0.72
N ILE A 41 7.39 -20.18 0.21
CA ILE A 41 6.54 -19.00 0.07
C ILE A 41 7.20 -17.89 0.88
N PHE A 42 7.43 -16.73 0.27
CA PHE A 42 8.04 -15.60 0.95
C PHE A 42 7.38 -14.27 0.63
N ASN A 43 7.43 -13.35 1.59
CA ASN A 43 7.17 -11.92 1.44
C ASN A 43 8.22 -11.17 2.27
N ILE A 44 9.16 -10.51 1.61
CA ILE A 44 10.36 -9.95 2.23
C ILE A 44 10.46 -8.48 1.90
N HIS A 45 10.34 -7.67 2.95
CA HIS A 45 10.57 -6.24 2.88
C HIS A 45 11.96 -5.92 3.40
N THR A 46 12.79 -5.29 2.58
CA THR A 46 14.06 -4.73 3.02
C THR A 46 14.00 -3.21 2.96
N HIS A 47 14.23 -2.57 4.11
CA HIS A 47 14.31 -1.13 4.27
C HIS A 47 15.76 -0.74 4.50
N ILE A 48 16.37 -0.06 3.53
CA ILE A 48 17.70 0.53 3.70
C ILE A 48 17.54 1.89 4.37
N MET A 49 18.29 2.12 5.45
CA MET A 49 18.51 3.41 6.09
C MET A 49 19.98 3.77 5.95
N ASN A 50 20.34 4.42 4.83
CA ASN A 50 21.72 4.70 4.51
C ASN A 50 22.11 6.12 4.94
N TYR A 51 22.87 6.23 6.02
CA TYR A 51 23.44 7.52 6.47
C TYR A 51 24.64 7.98 5.64
N ARG A 52 25.16 7.14 4.72
CA ARG A 52 26.33 7.39 3.88
C ARG A 52 25.89 7.48 2.41
N ILE A 53 25.88 8.71 1.87
CA ILE A 53 25.21 9.11 0.62
C ILE A 53 25.72 8.36 -0.66
N GLU A 54 26.83 7.64 -0.59
CA GLU A 54 27.63 7.32 -1.77
C GLU A 54 27.28 6.01 -2.52
N ILE A 55 26.37 5.17 -2.00
CA ILE A 55 26.01 3.90 -2.67
C ILE A 55 24.52 3.86 -3.00
N SER A 56 24.23 3.83 -4.30
CA SER A 56 22.87 3.59 -4.79
C SER A 56 22.45 2.14 -4.52
N PRO A 57 21.22 1.90 -4.03
CA PRO A 57 20.67 0.56 -3.92
C PRO A 57 20.61 -0.13 -5.29
N PRO A 58 20.68 -1.48 -5.35
CA PRO A 58 20.60 -2.19 -6.61
C PRO A 58 19.22 -2.00 -7.27
N SER A 59 19.21 -2.00 -8.60
CA SER A 59 17.97 -1.90 -9.38
C SER A 59 17.15 -3.20 -9.33
N ASN A 60 15.88 -3.13 -9.72
CA ASN A 60 15.02 -4.31 -9.88
C ASN A 60 15.68 -5.39 -10.74
N ASP A 61 16.30 -5.01 -11.85
CA ASP A 61 16.93 -5.96 -12.77
C ASP A 61 18.08 -6.74 -12.13
N VAL A 62 18.89 -6.08 -11.28
CA VAL A 62 20.00 -6.74 -10.59
C VAL A 62 19.47 -7.81 -9.63
N ILE A 63 18.45 -7.47 -8.84
CA ILE A 63 17.86 -8.38 -7.85
C ILE A 63 17.11 -9.51 -8.55
N GLN A 64 16.33 -9.18 -9.59
CA GLN A 64 15.62 -10.15 -10.42
C GLN A 64 16.59 -11.16 -11.04
N ASN A 65 17.69 -10.69 -11.62
CA ASN A 65 18.73 -11.56 -12.17
C ASN A 65 19.38 -12.43 -11.10
N SER A 66 19.57 -11.92 -9.87
CA SER A 66 20.08 -12.69 -8.73
C SER A 66 19.14 -13.85 -8.37
N LEU A 67 17.82 -13.61 -8.34
CA LEU A 67 16.80 -14.62 -8.07
C LEU A 67 16.75 -15.69 -9.18
N ILE A 68 16.70 -15.26 -10.45
CA ILE A 68 16.63 -16.16 -11.61
C ILE A 68 17.85 -17.09 -11.67
N ARG A 69 19.06 -16.55 -11.49
CA ARG A 69 20.31 -17.33 -11.51
C ARG A 69 20.36 -18.41 -10.43
N ARG A 70 19.53 -18.30 -9.39
CA ARG A 70 19.41 -19.29 -8.31
C ARG A 70 18.19 -20.19 -8.43
N GLY A 71 17.53 -20.18 -9.59
CA GLY A 71 16.41 -21.08 -9.89
C GLY A 71 15.08 -20.66 -9.27
N ILE A 72 14.99 -19.46 -8.70
CA ILE A 72 13.72 -18.92 -8.19
C ILE A 72 12.98 -18.33 -9.40
N GLN A 73 11.90 -18.99 -9.83
CA GLN A 73 11.24 -18.66 -11.11
C GLN A 73 9.92 -17.88 -10.95
N SER A 74 9.22 -18.00 -9.81
CA SER A 74 7.91 -17.38 -9.62
C SER A 74 7.94 -16.38 -8.45
N PHE A 75 8.17 -15.12 -8.78
CA PHE A 75 8.27 -14.04 -7.81
C PHE A 75 7.83 -12.71 -8.42
N GLY A 76 7.40 -11.80 -7.55
CA GLY A 76 7.28 -10.39 -7.86
C GLY A 76 8.34 -9.59 -7.13
N ILE A 77 8.71 -8.46 -7.71
CA ILE A 77 9.69 -7.54 -7.15
C ILE A 77 9.32 -6.11 -7.47
N PHE A 78 9.50 -5.23 -6.49
CA PHE A 78 9.67 -3.81 -6.75
C PHE A 78 10.67 -3.24 -5.73
N ALA A 79 11.66 -2.51 -6.22
CA ALA A 79 12.62 -1.79 -5.41
C ALA A 79 12.65 -0.33 -5.84
N ASP A 80 12.76 0.54 -4.84
CA ASP A 80 13.21 1.90 -5.05
C ASP A 80 14.71 1.84 -5.33
N ASN A 81 15.12 2.31 -6.50
CA ASN A 81 16.53 2.37 -6.90
C ASN A 81 17.18 3.74 -6.57
N LYS A 82 16.43 4.63 -5.90
CA LYS A 82 16.87 5.95 -5.47
C LYS A 82 16.66 6.08 -3.96
N LEU A 83 17.70 6.51 -3.26
CA LEU A 83 17.59 6.92 -1.86
C LEU A 83 16.76 8.19 -1.78
N ILE A 84 15.58 8.11 -1.20
CA ILE A 84 14.77 9.29 -0.90
C ILE A 84 14.81 9.49 0.61
N ASN A 85 15.27 10.66 1.05
CA ASN A 85 15.51 10.95 2.47
C ASN A 85 16.39 9.89 3.15
N ASN A 86 17.47 9.46 2.48
CA ASN A 86 18.38 8.42 2.97
C ASN A 86 17.72 7.05 3.19
N ARG A 87 16.57 6.82 2.56
CA ARG A 87 15.81 5.58 2.66
C ARG A 87 15.54 4.98 1.29
N SER A 88 15.56 3.66 1.23
CA SER A 88 15.17 2.93 0.05
C SER A 88 14.51 1.62 0.43
N ASN A 89 13.51 1.19 -0.33
CA ASN A 89 12.75 -0.01 -0.01
C ASN A 89 12.84 -1.01 -1.15
N CYS A 90 12.93 -2.28 -0.81
CA CYS A 90 12.74 -3.38 -1.74
C CYS A 90 11.72 -4.34 -1.14
N ASN A 91 10.78 -4.78 -1.97
CA ASN A 91 9.91 -5.88 -1.66
C ASN A 91 10.10 -6.99 -2.71
N ILE A 92 10.41 -8.20 -2.24
CA ILE A 92 10.41 -9.43 -3.03
C ILE A 92 9.42 -10.41 -2.42
N TYR A 93 8.62 -11.05 -3.26
CA TYR A 93 7.57 -11.97 -2.79
C TYR A 93 7.32 -13.10 -3.79
N SER A 94 6.85 -14.24 -3.30
CA SER A 94 6.48 -15.37 -4.14
C SER A 94 5.18 -15.12 -4.90
N LEU A 95 5.08 -15.72 -6.09
CA LEU A 95 3.85 -15.82 -6.86
C LEU A 95 3.38 -17.28 -6.97
N PRO A 96 2.05 -17.55 -6.98
CA PRO A 96 0.97 -16.60 -6.68
C PRO A 96 1.02 -16.13 -5.22
N TYR A 97 0.68 -14.86 -4.97
CA TYR A 97 0.77 -14.26 -3.63
C TYR A 97 -0.15 -14.97 -2.63
N GLN A 98 0.38 -15.39 -1.48
CA GLN A 98 -0.34 -16.24 -0.52
C GLN A 98 -0.79 -15.54 0.77
N PHE A 99 -0.31 -14.33 1.05
CA PHE A 99 -0.60 -13.60 2.29
C PHE A 99 -1.90 -12.79 2.15
N ASP A 100 -2.53 -12.50 3.30
CA ASP A 100 -3.76 -11.73 3.40
C ASP A 100 -3.52 -10.22 3.57
N ASP A 101 -2.28 -9.81 3.80
CA ASP A 101 -1.84 -8.44 3.82
C ASP A 101 -0.81 -8.16 2.72
N PHE A 102 -0.73 -6.90 2.29
CA PHE A 102 0.33 -6.41 1.43
C PHE A 102 0.80 -5.07 1.99
N LEU A 103 1.98 -5.08 2.60
CA LEU A 103 2.47 -3.94 3.36
C LEU A 103 3.46 -3.10 2.55
N PHE A 104 3.54 -1.82 2.86
CA PHE A 104 4.54 -0.88 2.31
C PHE A 104 4.58 -0.84 0.77
N MET A 105 3.42 -0.90 0.12
CA MET A 105 3.33 -0.66 -1.31
C MET A 105 3.77 0.77 -1.64
N THR A 106 4.61 0.91 -2.67
CA THR A 106 5.06 2.20 -3.20
C THR A 106 4.44 2.49 -4.58
N SER A 107 4.60 3.70 -5.08
CA SER A 107 4.24 4.16 -6.42
C SER A 107 4.95 3.41 -7.55
N CYS A 108 6.01 2.65 -7.24
CA CYS A 108 6.68 1.77 -8.19
C CYS A 108 5.91 0.47 -8.49
N PHE A 109 4.83 0.17 -7.78
CA PHE A 109 4.04 -1.03 -8.01
C PHE A 109 3.47 -1.08 -9.45
N GLN A 110 3.74 -2.17 -10.16
CA GLN A 110 3.37 -2.34 -11.58
C GLN A 110 2.13 -3.21 -11.80
N GLY A 111 1.55 -3.74 -10.73
CA GLY A 111 0.37 -4.57 -10.77
C GLY A 111 0.62 -6.07 -10.64
N GLY A 112 -0.46 -6.86 -10.73
CA GLY A 112 -0.47 -8.32 -10.59
C GLY A 112 -1.82 -8.84 -10.11
N LYS A 113 -1.89 -10.09 -9.64
CA LYS A 113 -3.13 -10.67 -9.11
C LYS A 113 -2.97 -11.05 -7.64
N PHE A 114 -3.72 -10.38 -6.76
CA PHE A 114 -3.58 -10.48 -5.31
C PHE A 114 -4.91 -10.89 -4.65
N ASP A 115 -5.51 -11.98 -5.14
CA ASP A 115 -6.84 -12.47 -4.71
C ASP A 115 -6.96 -12.76 -3.21
N LYS A 116 -5.86 -13.02 -2.52
CA LYS A 116 -5.86 -13.28 -1.07
C LYS A 116 -5.73 -12.05 -0.20
N VAL A 117 -5.26 -10.94 -0.74
CA VAL A 117 -5.02 -9.73 0.03
C VAL A 117 -6.34 -9.08 0.44
N ARG A 118 -6.44 -8.72 1.71
CA ARG A 118 -7.55 -8.03 2.37
C ARG A 118 -7.10 -6.71 2.97
N LEU A 119 -5.83 -6.59 3.35
CA LEU A 119 -5.25 -5.37 3.89
C LEU A 119 -4.14 -4.86 2.98
N LEU A 120 -4.23 -3.61 2.54
CA LEU A 120 -3.19 -2.92 1.80
C LEU A 120 -2.71 -1.70 2.59
N LEU A 121 -1.41 -1.64 2.84
CA LEU A 121 -0.74 -0.47 3.40
C LEU A 121 0.17 0.13 2.33
N MET A 122 -0.12 1.37 1.96
CA MET A 122 0.69 2.16 1.04
C MET A 122 1.54 3.15 1.82
N ARG A 123 2.83 3.22 1.48
CA ARG A 123 3.75 4.20 2.04
C ARG A 123 4.74 4.61 0.97
N ASP A 124 4.75 5.88 0.61
CA ASP A 124 5.73 6.42 -0.35
C ASP A 124 6.15 7.83 0.03
N THR A 125 7.32 8.21 -0.44
CA THR A 125 7.88 9.56 -0.42
C THR A 125 7.65 10.32 -1.73
N ARG A 126 7.14 9.65 -2.77
CA ARG A 126 6.69 10.26 -4.04
C ARG A 126 5.17 10.37 -4.09
N SER A 127 4.68 11.29 -4.88
CA SER A 127 3.27 11.46 -5.22
C SER A 127 2.66 10.15 -5.71
N VAL A 128 1.51 9.76 -5.14
CA VAL A 128 0.76 8.58 -5.58
C VAL A 128 -0.39 9.02 -6.48
N GLU A 129 -0.29 8.65 -7.76
CA GLU A 129 -1.18 9.15 -8.80
C GLU A 129 -2.48 8.31 -8.93
N HIS A 130 -3.52 8.92 -9.50
CA HIS A 130 -4.82 8.30 -9.74
C HIS A 130 -4.73 6.92 -10.41
N LYS A 131 -3.82 6.76 -11.38
CA LYS A 131 -3.60 5.50 -12.10
C LYS A 131 -3.25 4.33 -11.17
N LEU A 132 -2.53 4.58 -10.08
CA LEU A 132 -2.19 3.53 -9.13
C LEU A 132 -3.43 2.99 -8.40
N PHE A 133 -4.38 3.85 -8.05
CA PHE A 133 -5.63 3.41 -7.44
C PHE A 133 -6.50 2.60 -8.40
N GLN A 134 -6.42 2.88 -9.70
CA GLN A 134 -7.04 2.04 -10.72
C GLN A 134 -6.43 0.63 -10.71
N ILE A 135 -5.09 0.53 -10.74
CA ILE A 135 -4.36 -0.74 -10.64
C ILE A 135 -4.77 -1.48 -9.35
N ILE A 136 -4.78 -0.79 -8.21
CA ILE A 136 -5.15 -1.41 -6.92
C ILE A 136 -6.57 -1.98 -6.99
N SER A 137 -7.54 -1.25 -7.56
CA SER A 137 -8.92 -1.75 -7.66
C SER A 137 -9.07 -2.99 -8.53
N GLN A 138 -8.18 -3.19 -9.50
CA GLN A 138 -8.19 -4.33 -10.43
C GLN A 138 -7.44 -5.53 -9.84
N ASP A 139 -6.34 -5.26 -9.15
CA ASP A 139 -5.39 -6.30 -8.72
C ASP A 139 -5.70 -6.84 -7.32
N PHE A 140 -6.39 -6.04 -6.49
CA PHE A 140 -6.81 -6.37 -5.13
C PHE A 140 -8.33 -6.46 -5.05
N LEU A 141 -8.92 -7.37 -5.82
CA LEU A 141 -10.37 -7.49 -6.01
C LEU A 141 -11.17 -7.58 -4.69
N PHE A 142 -10.59 -8.17 -3.65
CA PHE A 142 -11.23 -8.40 -2.36
C PHE A 142 -10.68 -7.49 -1.25
N LEU A 143 -10.06 -6.37 -1.59
CA LEU A 143 -9.48 -5.44 -0.62
C LEU A 143 -10.53 -4.94 0.36
N GLN A 144 -10.26 -5.10 1.65
CA GLN A 144 -11.16 -4.72 2.74
C GLN A 144 -10.69 -3.49 3.51
N GLN A 145 -9.36 -3.32 3.64
CA GLN A 145 -8.75 -2.23 4.37
C GLN A 145 -7.65 -1.59 3.53
N LEU A 146 -7.71 -0.27 3.37
CA LEU A 146 -6.70 0.52 2.68
C LEU A 146 -6.16 1.58 3.64
N THR A 147 -4.84 1.55 3.86
CA THR A 147 -4.13 2.58 4.62
C THR A 147 -3.15 3.30 3.71
N ILE A 148 -3.21 4.62 3.68
CA ILE A 148 -2.33 5.47 2.87
C ILE A 148 -1.51 6.36 3.80
N PHE A 149 -0.18 6.22 3.71
CA PHE A 149 0.79 7.06 4.38
C PHE A 149 1.64 7.77 3.34
N ASN A 150 1.15 8.91 2.87
CA ASN A 150 1.82 9.70 1.86
C ASN A 150 1.48 11.18 2.01
N LEU A 151 2.46 11.98 2.42
CA LEU A 151 2.29 13.41 2.63
C LEU A 151 2.49 14.23 1.35
N GLN A 152 2.90 13.60 0.25
CA GLN A 152 3.05 14.29 -1.02
C GLN A 152 1.68 14.53 -1.67
N PRO A 153 1.44 15.75 -2.18
CA PRO A 153 0.26 16.03 -2.99
C PRO A 153 0.26 15.19 -4.27
N GLN A 154 -0.91 15.04 -4.88
CA GLN A 154 -0.99 14.38 -6.19
C GLN A 154 -0.57 15.38 -7.27
N GLU A 155 0.34 14.98 -8.15
CA GLU A 155 0.84 15.85 -9.22
C GLU A 155 -0.20 15.98 -10.33
N ASN A 156 -0.84 14.87 -10.71
CA ASN A 156 -1.84 14.83 -11.78
C ASN A 156 -3.24 14.68 -11.18
N LYS A 157 -3.82 15.81 -10.76
CA LYS A 157 -5.22 15.87 -10.32
C LYS A 157 -6.14 15.60 -11.52
N GLN A 158 -6.45 14.34 -11.79
CA GLN A 158 -7.33 13.96 -12.90
C GLN A 158 -8.78 14.38 -12.60
N HIS A 159 -9.12 15.65 -12.83
CA HIS A 159 -10.49 16.15 -12.73
C HIS A 159 -11.43 15.57 -13.80
N HIS A 160 -10.88 14.95 -14.85
CA HIS A 160 -11.60 14.51 -16.04
C HIS A 160 -11.39 13.04 -16.45
N SER A 161 -10.86 12.19 -15.57
CA SER A 161 -10.82 10.75 -15.86
C SER A 161 -12.24 10.23 -16.09
N SER A 162 -12.48 9.40 -17.10
CA SER A 162 -13.77 8.73 -17.31
C SER A 162 -13.81 7.34 -16.67
N THR A 163 -12.67 6.85 -16.18
CA THR A 163 -12.54 5.50 -15.65
C THR A 163 -13.09 5.43 -14.23
N LEU A 164 -14.16 4.67 -14.04
CA LEU A 164 -14.73 4.37 -12.74
C LEU A 164 -13.88 3.33 -11.99
N ILE A 165 -13.26 3.76 -10.89
CA ILE A 165 -12.55 2.92 -9.92
C ILE A 165 -13.57 2.43 -8.88
N ARG A 166 -13.65 1.11 -8.68
CA ARG A 166 -14.58 0.51 -7.71
C ARG A 166 -13.82 -0.30 -6.67
N PHE A 167 -14.01 0.04 -5.40
CA PHE A 167 -13.53 -0.78 -4.29
C PHE A 167 -14.73 -1.46 -3.62
N ASN A 168 -15.18 -2.57 -4.22
CA ASN A 168 -16.44 -3.22 -3.82
C ASN A 168 -16.43 -3.72 -2.36
N HIS A 169 -15.27 -4.17 -1.86
CA HIS A 169 -15.14 -4.79 -0.55
C HIS A 169 -14.49 -3.88 0.50
N LEU A 170 -14.05 -2.67 0.11
CA LEU A 170 -13.32 -1.77 1.00
C LEU A 170 -14.28 -1.17 2.02
N PHE A 171 -14.19 -1.66 3.26
CA PHE A 171 -15.02 -1.18 4.36
C PHE A 171 -14.29 -0.20 5.27
N LYS A 172 -12.95 -0.19 5.25
CA LYS A 172 -12.11 0.68 6.07
C LYS A 172 -11.09 1.43 5.23
N LEU A 173 -11.12 2.76 5.32
CA LEU A 173 -10.16 3.67 4.71
C LEU A 173 -9.43 4.46 5.80
N ASN A 174 -8.11 4.36 5.83
CA ASN A 174 -7.25 5.14 6.71
C ASN A 174 -6.34 6.05 5.89
N ILE A 175 -6.55 7.36 6.01
CA ILE A 175 -5.81 8.40 5.30
C ILE A 175 -5.35 9.51 6.26
N ILE A 176 -5.18 9.18 7.53
CA ILE A 176 -4.85 10.17 8.58
C ILE A 176 -3.46 10.77 8.46
N ASN A 177 -2.50 10.05 7.87
CA ASN A 177 -1.17 10.58 7.58
C ASN A 177 -0.98 10.69 6.06
N ALA A 178 -2.02 11.15 5.37
CA ALA A 178 -2.01 11.34 3.92
C ALA A 178 -2.33 12.80 3.58
N HIS A 179 -1.78 13.30 2.47
CA HIS A 179 -2.14 14.60 1.94
C HIS A 179 -3.65 14.69 1.64
N SER A 180 -4.25 15.88 1.78
CA SER A 180 -5.70 16.06 1.59
C SER A 180 -6.20 15.69 0.19
N ASP A 181 -5.32 15.72 -0.82
CA ASP A 181 -5.65 15.30 -2.19
C ASP A 181 -6.18 13.86 -2.25
N TYR A 182 -5.66 12.94 -1.43
CA TYR A 182 -6.15 11.57 -1.39
C TYR A 182 -7.58 11.52 -0.85
N ALA A 183 -7.89 12.31 0.19
CA ALA A 183 -9.25 12.43 0.71
C ALA A 183 -10.20 13.01 -0.35
N ILE A 184 -9.80 14.06 -1.07
CA ILE A 184 -10.56 14.63 -2.18
C ILE A 184 -10.83 13.55 -3.25
N GLN A 185 -9.84 12.74 -3.60
CA GLN A 185 -10.00 11.69 -4.60
C GLN A 185 -11.04 10.64 -4.17
N PHE A 186 -10.99 10.16 -2.92
CA PHE A 186 -11.90 9.13 -2.43
C PHE A 186 -13.33 9.64 -2.17
N PHE A 187 -13.48 10.85 -1.63
CA PHE A 187 -14.80 11.35 -1.23
C PHE A 187 -15.44 12.24 -2.28
N SER A 188 -14.67 13.07 -2.98
CA SER A 188 -15.20 14.13 -3.84
C SER A 188 -15.29 13.73 -5.31
N TYR A 189 -14.46 12.81 -5.83
CA TYR A 189 -14.46 12.49 -7.27
C TYR A 189 -15.59 11.53 -7.66
N LYS A 190 -16.24 11.75 -8.83
CA LYS A 190 -17.37 10.91 -9.31
C LYS A 190 -16.91 9.50 -9.69
N ASN A 191 -15.60 9.34 -9.85
CA ASN A 191 -14.99 8.18 -10.46
C ASN A 191 -14.51 7.16 -9.43
N ILE A 192 -14.71 7.40 -8.13
CA ILE A 192 -14.43 6.40 -7.10
C ILE A 192 -15.72 5.99 -6.43
N CYS A 193 -15.99 4.68 -6.42
CA CYS A 193 -17.15 4.09 -5.77
C CYS A 193 -16.69 3.24 -4.57
N LEU A 194 -17.26 3.55 -3.39
CA LEU A 194 -16.92 2.95 -2.11
C LEU A 194 -18.18 2.37 -1.45
N PRO A 195 -18.87 1.39 -2.08
CA PRO A 195 -20.22 0.99 -1.68
C PRO A 195 -20.30 0.40 -0.28
N SER A 196 -19.20 -0.21 0.20
CA SER A 196 -19.08 -0.91 1.48
C SER A 196 -18.38 -0.10 2.57
N LEU A 197 -17.96 1.15 2.28
CA LEU A 197 -17.21 1.96 3.22
C LEU A 197 -18.08 2.32 4.42
N THR A 198 -17.60 1.93 5.61
CA THR A 198 -18.28 2.16 6.89
C THR A 198 -17.33 2.70 7.96
N HIS A 199 -16.02 2.61 7.76
CA HIS A 199 -15.00 3.04 8.71
C HIS A 199 -14.03 4.01 8.03
N ILE A 200 -13.87 5.19 8.61
CA ILE A 200 -12.89 6.18 8.15
C ILE A 200 -11.97 6.57 9.30
N ILE A 201 -10.68 6.68 8.99
CA ILE A 201 -9.67 7.27 9.86
C ILE A 201 -9.02 8.42 9.07
N ILE A 202 -9.21 9.66 9.52
CA ILE A 202 -8.85 10.88 8.77
C ILE A 202 -8.58 12.04 9.73
N GLU A 203 -7.74 13.00 9.35
CA GLU A 203 -7.60 14.25 10.10
C GLU A 203 -8.89 15.06 10.05
N TYR A 204 -9.29 15.66 11.18
CA TYR A 204 -10.55 16.42 11.25
C TYR A 204 -10.54 17.60 10.29
N LYS A 205 -9.44 18.38 10.25
CA LYS A 205 -9.26 19.48 9.29
C LYS A 205 -9.38 19.05 7.82
N THR A 206 -8.88 17.87 7.47
CA THR A 206 -8.99 17.35 6.11
C THR A 206 -10.43 16.95 5.80
N LEU A 207 -11.12 16.34 6.77
CA LEU A 207 -12.53 15.97 6.65
C LEU A 207 -13.43 17.21 6.48
N THR A 208 -13.24 18.25 7.30
CA THR A 208 -14.01 19.50 7.18
C THR A 208 -13.75 20.17 5.83
N SER A 209 -12.50 20.23 5.37
CA SER A 209 -12.15 20.79 4.06
C SER A 209 -12.82 20.04 2.90
N VAL A 210 -12.75 18.71 2.87
CA VAL A 210 -13.33 17.87 1.80
C VAL A 210 -14.85 17.95 1.77
N THR A 211 -15.47 18.03 2.95
CA THR A 211 -16.94 18.10 3.08
C THR A 211 -17.49 19.52 2.99
N ASN A 212 -16.63 20.53 2.84
CA ASN A 212 -16.97 21.95 2.94
C ASN A 212 -17.76 22.25 4.22
N ASP A 213 -17.16 21.99 5.37
CA ASP A 213 -17.78 22.09 6.69
C ASP A 213 -19.12 21.32 6.78
N PHE A 214 -19.14 20.12 6.20
CA PHE A 214 -20.29 19.22 6.16
C PHE A 214 -21.51 19.79 5.41
N THR A 215 -21.29 20.61 4.38
CA THR A 215 -22.35 21.17 3.53
C THR A 215 -22.37 20.59 2.11
N ASN A 216 -21.32 19.87 1.70
CA ASN A 216 -21.23 19.32 0.34
C ASN A 216 -22.07 18.03 0.20
N ASP A 217 -23.20 18.09 -0.50
CA ASP A 217 -24.09 16.93 -0.67
C ASP A 217 -23.45 15.75 -1.43
N ARG A 218 -22.47 16.00 -2.29
CA ARG A 218 -21.84 14.94 -3.09
C ARG A 218 -21.01 14.01 -2.23
N THR A 219 -20.21 14.57 -1.32
CA THR A 219 -19.42 13.82 -0.35
C THR A 219 -20.32 13.17 0.72
N ARG A 220 -21.50 13.75 1.00
CA ARG A 220 -22.50 13.23 1.96
C ARG A 220 -22.96 11.82 1.62
N LEU A 221 -23.10 11.49 0.33
CA LEU A 221 -23.50 10.15 -0.11
C LEU A 221 -22.53 9.06 0.40
N ASN A 222 -21.22 9.32 0.32
CA ASN A 222 -20.19 8.40 0.81
C ASN A 222 -20.09 8.41 2.35
N CYS A 223 -20.33 9.57 2.98
CA CYS A 223 -20.26 9.73 4.44
C CYS A 223 -21.49 9.21 5.20
N SER A 224 -22.66 9.18 4.58
CA SER A 224 -23.92 8.80 5.24
C SER A 224 -23.96 7.37 5.79
N LYS A 225 -23.14 6.48 5.22
CA LYS A 225 -23.03 5.07 5.60
C LYS A 225 -21.97 4.79 6.67
N ILE A 226 -21.23 5.82 7.09
CA ILE A 226 -20.12 5.67 8.02
C ILE A 226 -20.65 5.42 9.42
N LYS A 227 -20.17 4.33 10.00
CA LYS A 227 -20.51 3.84 11.35
C LYS A 227 -19.37 4.01 12.34
N PHE A 228 -18.18 4.30 11.83
CA PHE A 228 -17.00 4.54 12.64
C PHE A 228 -16.16 5.64 12.02
N LEU A 229 -15.93 6.70 12.78
CA LEU A 229 -15.08 7.82 12.41
C LEU A 229 -14.03 8.02 13.51
N LEU A 230 -12.76 7.92 13.14
CA LEU A 230 -11.64 8.25 14.02
C LEU A 230 -10.90 9.46 13.48
N THR A 231 -10.73 10.47 14.33
CA THR A 231 -9.95 11.68 14.04
C THR A 231 -8.84 11.86 15.06
N CYS A 232 -7.68 12.38 14.64
CA CYS A 232 -6.56 12.68 15.54
C CYS A 232 -6.81 13.87 16.46
N GLU A 233 -7.73 14.75 16.09
CA GLU A 233 -8.01 16.03 16.75
C GLU A 233 -9.35 15.98 17.50
N LEU A 234 -9.52 16.89 18.47
CA LEU A 234 -10.80 17.12 19.14
C LEU A 234 -11.87 17.48 18.10
N LEU A 235 -12.92 16.68 18.07
CA LEU A 235 -14.00 16.82 17.11
C LEU A 235 -14.92 17.98 17.51
N VAL A 236 -14.85 19.10 16.78
CA VAL A 236 -15.72 20.26 16.99
C VAL A 236 -16.95 20.13 16.09
N ARG A 237 -18.01 19.47 16.56
CA ARG A 237 -19.22 19.21 15.76
C ARG A 237 -19.80 20.50 15.18
N SER A 238 -19.83 20.60 13.85
CA SER A 238 -20.63 21.65 13.19
C SER A 238 -22.13 21.33 13.34
N PRO A 239 -23.02 22.32 13.17
CA PRO A 239 -24.47 22.07 13.18
C PRO A 239 -24.93 21.01 12.17
N ASN A 240 -24.20 20.83 11.07
CA ASN A 240 -24.53 19.87 10.02
C ASN A 240 -23.92 18.49 10.24
N PHE A 241 -23.03 18.32 11.23
CA PHE A 241 -22.26 17.10 11.44
C PHE A 241 -23.15 15.85 11.55
N ASP A 242 -24.15 15.88 12.43
CA ASP A 242 -25.01 14.71 12.68
C ASP A 242 -25.87 14.37 11.45
N SER A 243 -26.29 15.38 10.66
CA SER A 243 -26.99 15.15 9.39
C SER A 243 -26.10 14.52 8.31
N TYR A 244 -24.79 14.75 8.42
CA TYR A 244 -23.78 14.25 7.50
C TYR A 244 -23.37 12.82 7.80
N PHE A 245 -23.42 12.44 9.07
CA PHE A 245 -23.08 11.13 9.59
C PHE A 245 -24.22 10.54 10.45
N PRO A 246 -25.40 10.28 9.86
CA PRO A 246 -26.57 9.80 10.60
C PRO A 246 -26.40 8.39 11.20
N SER A 247 -25.33 7.67 10.86
CA SER A 247 -25.05 6.31 11.33
C SER A 247 -23.91 6.23 12.36
N LEU A 248 -23.33 7.37 12.77
CA LEU A 248 -22.27 7.46 13.80
C LEU A 248 -22.82 7.41 15.23
#